data_AF-B4M3Q8-F1
#
_entry.id   AF-B4M3Q8-F1
#
_cell.length_a   1.000
_cell.length_b   1.000
_cell.length_c   1.000
_cell.angle_alpha   90.00
_cell.angle_beta   90.00
_cell.angle_gamma   90.00
#
_symmetry.space_group_name_H-M   'P 1'
#
loop_
_entity.id
_entity.type
_entity.pdbx_description
1 polymer ?
#
loop_
_entity_poly.entity_id
_entity_poly.type
_entity_poly.pdbx_seq_one_letter_code
_entity_poly.pdbx_strand_id
1 'polypeptide(L)'
;MSASKSSQKCCMPVAPCIIRTINGWPIQICWNKCIKTIRTAYSIKHGETCSILRTIRALREQKDITRLRKFVSKVMGEFVVLKTRRIMPWKIEFMNEVYNHLALSLCEMYSIPDYKVSPYDNDSMCRLLGVNPLKPTEPQVVVFGDRSTYVYEDSGAAFEQAQEYKRAKAALDKRLYFAKLPIERSYLLYEIADCLLSQNHLVHCLLFAKSSIDEAVRANSKIWQFLATMLQAKAHAILCKYERQAEVLNNAYKLAKELKSPSLCTFIELCRMLNRDYMTLRKVSILVSTKRLRCRISNRSSCMLPNQISADADSHKILA
;
A
#
# COMPACT_ATOMS: atom_id res chain seq x y z
N MET A 1 -2.84 -38.67 -49.57
CA MET A 1 -3.18 -38.86 -48.13
C MET A 1 -1.86 -38.82 -47.39
N SER A 2 -1.52 -37.93 -46.48
CA SER A 2 -2.24 -36.95 -45.67
C SER A 2 -1.19 -35.96 -45.16
N ALA A 3 -1.39 -34.67 -45.41
CA ALA A 3 -0.55 -33.59 -44.89
C ALA A 3 -1.00 -33.22 -43.48
N SER A 4 -0.13 -33.35 -42.48
CA SER A 4 -0.35 -32.83 -41.13
C SER A 4 0.24 -31.42 -41.00
N LYS A 5 -0.65 -30.44 -40.86
CA LYS A 5 -0.32 -29.06 -40.48
C LYS A 5 -0.02 -29.02 -38.97
N SER A 6 1.16 -28.53 -38.58
CA SER A 6 1.40 -28.09 -37.20
C SER A 6 1.68 -26.59 -37.18
N SER A 7 0.87 -25.88 -36.40
CA SER A 7 0.85 -24.43 -36.23
C SER A 7 2.19 -23.88 -35.74
N GLN A 8 2.89 -23.16 -36.61
CA GLN A 8 3.90 -22.18 -36.21
C GLN A 8 3.24 -21.05 -35.42
N LYS A 9 3.47 -21.06 -34.11
CA LYS A 9 3.24 -19.90 -33.23
C LYS A 9 4.10 -18.74 -33.74
N CYS A 10 3.46 -17.68 -34.22
CA CYS A 10 4.12 -16.42 -34.53
C CYS A 10 4.60 -15.76 -33.23
N CYS A 11 5.84 -16.04 -32.83
CA CYS A 11 6.59 -15.17 -31.94
C CYS A 11 6.97 -13.92 -32.75
N MET A 12 6.28 -12.81 -32.54
CA MET A 12 6.74 -11.53 -33.07
C MET A 12 7.96 -11.05 -32.26
N PRO A 13 9.05 -10.63 -32.92
CA PRO A 13 10.24 -10.13 -32.26
C PRO A 13 9.99 -8.74 -31.66
N VAL A 14 10.27 -8.59 -30.37
CA VAL A 14 10.24 -7.30 -29.66
C VAL A 14 11.47 -6.50 -30.10
N ALA A 15 11.26 -5.46 -30.89
CA ALA A 15 12.32 -4.55 -31.34
C ALA A 15 12.95 -3.79 -30.15
N PRO A 16 14.27 -3.47 -30.22
CA PRO A 16 14.98 -2.84 -29.11
C PRO A 16 14.47 -1.40 -28.87
N CYS A 17 14.09 -1.14 -27.62
CA CYS A 17 13.47 0.10 -27.17
C CYS A 17 14.53 1.16 -26.83
N ILE A 18 14.44 2.32 -27.48
CA ILE A 18 15.29 3.48 -27.19
C ILE A 18 14.73 4.20 -25.97
N ILE A 19 15.54 4.29 -24.92
CA ILE A 19 15.24 4.96 -23.65
C ILE A 19 15.38 6.48 -23.85
N ARG A 20 14.32 7.26 -23.64
CA ARG A 20 14.44 8.70 -23.34
C ARG A 20 13.85 8.99 -21.97
N THR A 21 14.60 9.73 -21.18
CA THR A 21 14.26 10.19 -19.83
C THR A 21 13.38 11.43 -19.89
N ILE A 22 12.28 11.43 -19.13
CA ILE A 22 11.55 12.65 -18.76
C ILE A 22 11.59 12.71 -17.22
N ASN A 23 12.17 13.78 -16.67
CA ASN A 23 12.34 14.02 -15.23
C ASN A 23 13.07 12.89 -14.48
N GLY A 24 14.05 12.22 -15.10
CA GLY A 24 14.85 11.17 -14.47
C GLY A 24 14.18 9.79 -14.40
N TRP A 25 12.98 9.60 -14.96
CA TRP A 25 12.30 8.31 -15.01
C TRP A 25 12.45 7.65 -16.38
N PRO A 26 12.83 6.35 -16.46
CA PRO A 26 12.78 5.60 -17.70
C PRO A 26 11.33 5.22 -17.98
N ILE A 27 10.66 6.01 -18.82
CA ILE A 27 9.32 5.69 -19.33
C ILE A 27 9.49 5.18 -20.75
N GLN A 28 8.85 4.06 -21.07
CA GLN A 28 8.77 3.52 -22.41
C GLN A 28 7.84 4.37 -23.27
N ILE A 29 8.33 5.52 -23.72
CA ILE A 29 7.55 6.45 -24.55
C ILE A 29 7.61 5.96 -26.00
N CYS A 30 6.62 5.15 -26.40
CA CYS A 30 6.41 4.71 -27.79
C CYS A 30 5.86 5.82 -28.72
N TRP A 31 5.71 7.04 -28.22
CA TRP A 31 5.02 8.13 -28.90
C TRP A 31 5.72 8.60 -30.19
N ASN A 32 7.04 8.77 -30.18
CA ASN A 32 7.72 9.46 -31.29
C ASN A 32 7.82 8.64 -32.59
N LYS A 33 7.75 7.30 -32.51
CA LYS A 33 7.77 6.43 -33.69
C LYS A 33 6.36 6.17 -34.26
N CYS A 34 5.32 6.21 -33.43
CA CYS A 34 3.93 6.04 -33.88
C CYS A 34 3.35 7.33 -34.52
N ILE A 35 3.72 8.52 -34.04
CA ILE A 35 3.13 9.79 -34.53
C ILE A 35 3.40 10.04 -36.02
N LYS A 36 4.59 9.68 -36.53
CA LYS A 36 4.94 9.97 -37.94
C LYS A 36 4.22 9.06 -38.94
N THR A 37 3.85 7.85 -38.56
CA THR A 37 3.22 6.87 -39.46
C THR A 37 1.69 6.96 -39.49
N ILE A 38 1.06 7.70 -38.56
CA ILE A 38 -0.41 7.68 -38.32
C ILE A 38 -1.11 8.97 -38.81
N ARG A 39 -0.37 9.96 -39.35
CA ARG A 39 -0.93 11.26 -39.76
C ARG A 39 -1.90 11.18 -40.95
N THR A 40 -2.04 10.03 -41.61
CA THR A 40 -2.77 9.89 -42.87
C THR A 40 -4.08 9.09 -42.81
N ALA A 41 -4.54 8.55 -41.67
CA ALA A 41 -5.71 7.64 -41.70
C ALA A 41 -6.96 8.04 -40.88
N TYR A 42 -6.92 8.62 -39.68
CA TYR A 42 -8.16 8.83 -38.90
C TYR A 42 -8.12 10.03 -37.92
N SER A 43 -8.40 11.24 -38.42
CA SER A 43 -8.22 12.50 -37.65
C SER A 43 -9.28 12.81 -36.57
N ILE A 44 -10.45 12.17 -36.55
CA ILE A 44 -11.57 12.62 -35.67
C ILE A 44 -11.59 11.89 -34.32
N LYS A 45 -11.33 10.57 -34.27
CA LYS A 45 -11.39 9.77 -33.02
C LYS A 45 -10.11 9.86 -32.16
N HIS A 46 -9.00 10.30 -32.75
CA HIS A 46 -7.77 10.57 -32.01
C HIS A 46 -7.85 11.87 -31.19
N GLY A 47 -8.75 12.80 -31.53
CA GLY A 47 -8.91 14.07 -30.82
C GLY A 47 -9.33 13.89 -29.35
N GLU A 48 -10.35 13.07 -29.09
CA GLU A 48 -10.85 12.79 -27.72
C GLU A 48 -9.78 12.14 -26.85
N THR A 49 -9.10 11.12 -27.38
CA THR A 49 -8.04 10.38 -26.67
C THR A 49 -6.85 11.29 -26.36
N CYS A 50 -6.45 12.14 -27.32
CA CYS A 50 -5.41 13.14 -27.11
C CYS A 50 -5.83 14.23 -26.11
N SER A 51 -7.10 14.65 -26.14
CA SER A 51 -7.66 15.60 -25.17
C SER A 51 -7.60 15.03 -23.75
N ILE A 52 -8.03 13.78 -23.58
CA ILE A 52 -7.96 13.07 -22.29
C ILE A 52 -6.52 13.00 -21.76
N LEU A 53 -5.55 12.64 -22.61
CA LEU A 53 -4.14 12.60 -22.21
C LEU A 53 -3.58 13.99 -21.86
N ARG A 54 -3.99 15.05 -22.56
CA ARG A 54 -3.62 16.43 -22.21
C ARG A 54 -4.17 16.81 -20.84
N THR A 55 -5.44 16.48 -20.56
CA THR A 55 -6.05 16.72 -19.25
C THR A 55 -5.32 15.96 -18.14
N ILE A 56 -4.96 14.69 -18.35
CA ILE A 56 -4.17 13.91 -17.39
C ILE A 56 -2.81 14.55 -17.10
N ARG A 57 -2.13 15.04 -18.14
CA ARG A 57 -0.84 15.72 -17.99
C ARG A 57 -0.98 17.04 -17.23
N ALA A 58 -2.01 17.83 -17.54
CA ALA A 58 -2.31 19.07 -16.83
C ALA A 58 -2.62 18.81 -15.34
N LEU A 59 -3.44 17.80 -15.04
CA LEU A 59 -3.73 17.40 -13.65
C LEU A 59 -2.49 16.92 -12.89
N ARG A 60 -1.57 16.23 -13.58
CA ARG A 60 -0.29 15.81 -13.00
C ARG A 60 0.61 17.01 -12.71
N GLU A 61 0.70 17.98 -13.60
CA GLU A 61 1.45 19.23 -13.37
C GLU A 61 0.90 20.02 -12.17
N GLN A 62 -0.42 20.01 -11.98
CA GLN A 62 -1.09 20.60 -10.82
C GLN A 62 -0.92 19.80 -9.51
N LYS A 63 -0.35 18.58 -9.57
CA LYS A 63 -0.17 17.65 -8.43
C LYS A 63 -1.49 17.28 -7.71
N ASP A 64 -2.63 17.43 -8.37
CA ASP A 64 -3.94 17.18 -7.77
C ASP A 64 -4.37 15.70 -7.96
N ILE A 65 -3.81 14.83 -7.12
CA ILE A 65 -3.91 13.37 -7.25
C ILE A 65 -5.35 12.87 -7.07
N THR A 66 -6.12 13.50 -6.17
CA THR A 66 -7.49 13.06 -5.88
C THR A 66 -8.40 13.25 -7.10
N ARG A 67 -8.29 14.41 -7.76
CA ARG A 67 -8.99 14.70 -9.02
C ARG A 67 -8.48 13.80 -10.14
N LEU A 68 -7.18 13.58 -10.22
CA LEU A 68 -6.59 12.68 -11.23
C LEU A 68 -7.10 11.24 -11.09
N ARG A 69 -7.13 10.66 -9.88
CA ARG A 69 -7.69 9.33 -9.62
C ARG A 69 -9.16 9.23 -10.02
N LYS A 70 -9.98 10.21 -9.61
CA LYS A 70 -11.41 10.28 -10.00
C LYS A 70 -11.58 10.36 -11.51
N PHE A 71 -10.80 11.20 -12.18
CA PHE A 71 -10.84 11.36 -13.63
C PHE A 71 -10.44 10.09 -14.36
N VAL A 72 -9.33 9.44 -13.97
CA VAL A 72 -8.88 8.17 -14.56
C VAL A 72 -9.90 7.06 -14.33
N SER A 73 -10.47 6.97 -13.12
CA SER A 73 -11.52 6.00 -12.81
C SER A 73 -12.74 6.19 -13.71
N LYS A 74 -13.19 7.45 -13.92
CA LYS A 74 -14.31 7.78 -14.81
C LYS A 74 -14.01 7.45 -16.27
N VAL A 75 -12.88 7.93 -16.81
CA VAL A 75 -12.48 7.67 -18.21
C VAL A 75 -12.38 6.17 -18.46
N MET A 76 -11.74 5.43 -17.55
CA MET A 76 -11.54 4.01 -17.73
C MET A 76 -12.83 3.20 -17.52
N GLY A 77 -13.71 3.63 -16.62
CA GLY A 77 -14.97 2.96 -16.32
C GLY A 77 -16.09 3.23 -17.32
N GLU A 78 -16.18 4.44 -17.86
CA GLU A 78 -17.28 4.86 -18.75
C GLU A 78 -16.84 4.90 -20.22
N PHE A 79 -15.70 5.52 -20.53
CA PHE A 79 -15.28 5.73 -21.91
C PHE A 79 -14.59 4.48 -22.48
N VAL A 80 -13.57 3.95 -21.82
CA VAL A 80 -12.73 2.87 -22.37
C VAL A 80 -13.46 1.53 -22.41
N VAL A 81 -14.28 1.22 -21.41
CA VAL A 81 -15.05 -0.04 -21.33
C VAL A 81 -15.94 -0.22 -22.56
N LEU A 82 -16.59 0.85 -23.02
CA LEU A 82 -17.51 0.81 -24.18
C LEU A 82 -16.77 0.64 -25.53
N LYS A 83 -15.48 0.96 -25.60
CA LYS A 83 -14.72 0.89 -26.86
C LYS A 83 -14.14 -0.52 -27.07
N THR A 84 -14.46 -1.11 -28.20
CA THR A 84 -13.85 -2.37 -28.66
C THR A 84 -12.57 -2.10 -29.45
N ARG A 85 -11.71 -3.13 -29.63
CA ARG A 85 -10.48 -3.00 -30.43
C ARG A 85 -10.73 -2.57 -31.88
N ARG A 86 -11.91 -2.86 -32.44
CA ARG A 86 -12.31 -2.40 -33.78
C ARG A 86 -12.53 -0.88 -33.82
N ILE A 87 -13.11 -0.32 -32.77
CA ILE A 87 -13.41 1.12 -32.66
C ILE A 87 -12.17 1.90 -32.20
N MET A 88 -11.35 1.27 -31.36
CA MET A 88 -10.12 1.84 -30.80
C MET A 88 -8.98 0.80 -30.89
N PRO A 89 -8.27 0.74 -32.02
CA PRO A 89 -7.15 -0.18 -32.20
C PRO A 89 -6.04 0.02 -31.15
N TRP A 90 -5.80 1.29 -30.79
CA TRP A 90 -4.79 1.75 -29.83
C TRP A 90 -5.23 1.66 -28.36
N LYS A 91 -6.28 0.89 -28.06
CA LYS A 91 -6.89 0.84 -26.73
C LYS A 91 -5.87 0.39 -25.67
N ILE A 92 -5.01 -0.57 -26.00
CA ILE A 92 -4.04 -1.15 -25.06
C ILE A 92 -2.97 -0.13 -24.72
N GLU A 93 -2.41 0.52 -25.74
CA GLU A 93 -1.38 1.55 -25.61
C GLU A 93 -1.91 2.73 -24.82
N PHE A 94 -3.12 3.19 -25.14
CA PHE A 94 -3.77 4.24 -24.37
C PHE A 94 -3.97 3.86 -22.90
N MET A 95 -4.47 2.65 -22.62
CA MET A 95 -4.64 2.21 -21.24
C MET A 95 -3.30 2.17 -20.49
N ASN A 96 -2.25 1.64 -21.11
CA ASN A 96 -0.91 1.61 -20.53
C ASN A 96 -0.41 3.02 -20.20
N GLU A 97 -0.54 3.97 -21.12
CA GLU A 97 -0.11 5.35 -20.91
C GLU A 97 -0.86 6.03 -19.77
N VAL A 98 -2.20 5.89 -19.73
CA VAL A 98 -3.01 6.48 -18.65
C VAL A 98 -2.63 5.89 -17.29
N TYR A 99 -2.51 4.57 -17.17
CA TYR A 99 -2.13 3.94 -15.90
C TYR A 99 -0.70 4.26 -15.49
N ASN A 100 0.23 4.37 -16.44
CA ASN A 100 1.60 4.77 -16.13
C ASN A 100 1.68 6.22 -15.66
N HIS A 101 0.93 7.14 -16.29
CA HIS A 101 0.85 8.53 -15.83
C HIS A 101 0.27 8.65 -14.42
N LEU A 102 -0.79 7.87 -14.13
CA LEU A 102 -1.33 7.79 -12.78
C LEU A 102 -0.30 7.24 -11.80
N ALA A 103 0.35 6.11 -12.13
CA ALA A 103 1.34 5.50 -11.26
C ALA A 103 2.50 6.43 -10.92
N LEU A 104 2.99 7.19 -11.91
CA LEU A 104 4.04 8.19 -11.71
C LEU A 104 3.60 9.29 -10.74
N SER A 105 2.37 9.81 -10.89
CA SER A 105 1.84 10.81 -9.96
C SER A 105 1.73 10.29 -8.52
N LEU A 106 1.43 8.99 -8.34
CA LEU A 106 1.41 8.36 -7.03
C LEU A 106 2.81 8.17 -6.45
N CYS A 107 3.80 7.87 -7.28
CA CYS A 107 5.19 7.80 -6.85
C CYS A 107 5.71 9.16 -6.38
N GLU A 108 5.30 10.25 -7.02
CA GLU A 108 5.69 11.62 -6.66
C GLU A 108 5.18 12.04 -5.27
N MET A 109 4.19 11.35 -4.71
CA MET A 109 3.75 11.57 -3.32
C MET A 109 4.82 11.20 -2.30
N TYR A 110 5.69 10.25 -2.62
CA TYR A 110 6.77 9.81 -1.74
C TYR A 110 7.94 10.77 -1.85
N SER A 111 7.83 11.87 -1.10
CA SER A 111 8.87 12.89 -0.97
C SER A 111 9.32 12.97 0.47
N ILE A 112 10.56 13.42 0.67
CA ILE A 112 11.11 13.64 2.00
C ILE A 112 10.30 14.76 2.66
N PRO A 113 9.73 14.55 3.84
CA PRO A 113 9.00 15.59 4.53
C PRO A 113 9.93 16.70 5.00
N ASP A 114 9.42 17.94 5.01
CA ASP A 114 10.16 19.10 5.51
C ASP A 114 10.28 19.13 7.05
N TYR A 115 9.49 18.30 7.75
CA TYR A 115 9.51 18.20 9.21
C TYR A 115 10.55 17.17 9.71
N LYS A 116 11.09 17.40 10.92
CA LYS A 116 12.01 16.46 11.56
C LYS A 116 11.27 15.21 12.00
N VAL A 117 11.70 14.05 11.48
CA VAL A 117 11.18 12.74 11.86
C VAL A 117 11.90 12.28 13.13
N SER A 118 11.14 12.04 14.21
CA SER A 118 11.69 11.54 15.48
C SER A 118 11.30 10.07 15.69
N PRO A 119 12.25 9.19 16.08
CA PRO A 119 11.99 7.78 16.35
C PRO A 119 11.26 7.55 17.69
N TYR A 120 11.21 8.55 18.57
CA TYR A 120 10.51 8.47 19.86
C TYR A 120 8.98 8.55 19.72
N ASP A 121 8.53 9.02 18.57
CA ASP A 121 7.11 9.12 18.27
C ASP A 121 6.67 7.86 17.54
N ASN A 122 5.77 7.09 18.15
CA ASN A 122 5.29 5.80 17.61
C ASN A 122 4.56 5.97 16.27
N ASP A 123 4.05 7.18 15.97
CA ASP A 123 3.26 7.45 14.77
C ASP A 123 4.10 8.08 13.64
N SER A 124 5.40 8.28 13.83
CA SER A 124 6.23 8.99 12.85
C SER A 124 6.39 8.21 11.53
N MET A 125 6.45 6.87 11.55
CA MET A 125 6.41 6.07 10.32
C MET A 125 5.08 6.16 9.60
N CYS A 126 3.97 6.10 10.34
CA CYS A 126 2.64 6.21 9.76
C CYS A 126 2.48 7.57 9.06
N ARG A 127 2.90 8.66 9.73
CA ARG A 127 2.91 10.00 9.13
C ARG A 127 3.84 10.11 7.91
N LEU A 128 5.04 9.54 7.99
CA LEU A 128 6.00 9.53 6.88
C LEU A 128 5.42 8.82 5.64
N LEU A 129 4.68 7.73 5.84
CA LEU A 129 4.03 6.99 4.77
C LEU A 129 2.66 7.57 4.36
N GLY A 130 2.21 8.66 4.99
CA GLY A 130 0.91 9.29 4.73
C GLY A 130 -0.28 8.41 5.08
N VAL A 131 -0.18 7.65 6.18
CA VAL A 131 -1.27 6.82 6.72
C VAL A 131 -1.61 7.20 8.14
N ASN A 132 -2.89 7.06 8.49
CA ASN A 132 -3.34 7.30 9.85
C ASN A 132 -2.96 6.12 10.74
N PRO A 133 -2.34 6.34 11.91
CA PRO A 133 -2.11 5.28 12.87
C PRO A 133 -3.45 4.74 13.38
N LEU A 134 -3.48 3.45 13.74
CA LEU A 134 -4.62 2.86 14.44
C LEU A 134 -4.74 3.51 15.82
N LYS A 135 -5.63 4.48 15.94
CA LYS A 135 -6.06 4.96 17.26
C LYS A 135 -7.07 3.94 17.81
N PRO A 136 -6.89 3.44 19.03
CA PRO A 136 -7.94 2.68 19.70
C PRO A 136 -9.20 3.54 19.69
N THR A 137 -10.29 3.04 19.11
CA THR A 137 -11.60 3.70 19.18
C THR A 137 -11.90 3.95 20.65
N GLU A 138 -12.05 5.22 21.04
CA GLU A 138 -12.44 5.56 22.40
C GLU A 138 -13.72 4.78 22.73
N PRO A 139 -13.78 4.06 23.86
CA PRO A 139 -14.97 3.31 24.22
C PRO A 139 -16.12 4.31 24.31
N GLN A 140 -17.08 4.21 23.38
CA GLN A 140 -18.31 4.97 23.47
C GLN A 140 -19.00 4.55 24.76
N VAL A 141 -19.10 5.48 25.70
CA VAL A 141 -19.78 5.24 26.97
C VAL A 141 -21.27 5.13 26.64
N VAL A 142 -21.77 3.90 26.53
CA VAL A 142 -23.20 3.65 26.36
C VAL A 142 -23.86 3.87 27.71
N VAL A 143 -24.62 4.95 27.85
CA VAL A 143 -25.42 5.24 29.03
C VAL A 143 -26.79 4.57 28.85
N PHE A 144 -27.10 3.63 29.74
CA PHE A 144 -28.36 2.89 29.70
C PHE A 144 -29.54 3.84 29.97
N GLY A 145 -30.52 3.88 29.06
CA GLY A 145 -31.71 4.74 29.17
C GLY A 145 -31.71 6.00 28.31
N ASP A 146 -30.54 6.48 27.87
CA ASP A 146 -30.45 7.61 26.92
C ASP A 146 -30.50 7.12 25.48
N ARG A 147 -31.62 7.37 24.81
CA ARG A 147 -31.90 6.90 23.43
C ARG A 147 -30.92 7.45 22.40
N SER A 148 -30.28 8.60 22.68
CA SER A 148 -29.25 9.23 21.84
C SER A 148 -27.87 8.54 21.91
N THR A 149 -27.62 7.69 22.91
CA THR A 149 -26.38 6.91 23.05
C THR A 149 -26.42 5.60 22.27
N TYR A 150 -27.61 5.19 21.80
CA TYR A 150 -27.76 4.03 20.93
C TYR A 150 -27.53 4.47 19.48
N VAL A 151 -26.32 4.23 18.98
CA VAL A 151 -26.03 4.36 17.55
C VAL A 151 -26.77 3.23 16.83
N TYR A 152 -27.88 3.56 16.16
CA TYR A 152 -28.54 2.63 15.26
C TYR A 152 -27.66 2.45 14.02
N GLU A 153 -27.28 1.21 13.73
CA GLU A 153 -26.34 0.86 12.64
C GLU A 153 -26.78 1.39 11.27
N ASP A 154 -28.06 1.69 11.07
CA ASP A 154 -28.65 2.15 9.80
C ASP A 154 -28.80 3.68 9.66
N SER A 155 -28.27 4.47 10.60
CA SER A 155 -28.42 5.94 10.54
C SER A 155 -27.17 6.70 10.99
N GLY A 156 -26.79 7.72 10.21
CA GLY A 156 -25.69 8.65 10.52
C GLY A 156 -24.56 8.68 9.49
N ALA A 157 -23.69 9.68 9.60
CA ALA A 157 -22.60 9.93 8.64
C ALA A 157 -21.61 8.77 8.52
N ALA A 158 -21.37 8.02 9.61
CA ALA A 158 -20.49 6.84 9.58
C ALA A 158 -21.10 5.68 8.77
N PHE A 159 -22.43 5.51 8.82
CA PHE A 159 -23.14 4.52 8.01
C PHE A 159 -23.10 4.88 6.52
N GLU A 160 -23.35 6.15 6.18
CA GLU A 160 -23.26 6.63 4.79
C GLU A 160 -21.86 6.42 4.21
N GLN A 161 -20.80 6.78 4.96
CA GLN A 161 -19.42 6.55 4.54
C GLN A 161 -19.09 5.06 4.37
N ALA A 162 -19.58 4.20 5.27
CA ALA A 162 -19.40 2.76 5.14
C ALA A 162 -20.13 2.21 3.90
N GLN A 163 -21.29 2.75 3.56
CA GLN A 163 -22.08 2.34 2.40
C GLN A 163 -21.48 2.84 1.08
N GLU A 164 -20.98 4.08 1.04
CA GLU A 164 -20.22 4.61 -0.09
C GLU A 164 -18.99 3.76 -0.38
N TYR A 165 -18.25 3.39 0.67
CA TYR A 165 -17.14 2.46 0.54
C TYR A 165 -17.58 1.11 -0.07
N LYS A 166 -18.65 0.49 0.46
CA LYS A 166 -19.11 -0.82 -0.01
C LYS A 166 -19.46 -0.75 -1.50
N ARG A 167 -20.12 0.33 -1.92
CA ARG A 167 -20.45 0.60 -3.33
C ARG A 167 -19.19 0.79 -4.18
N ALA A 168 -18.22 1.59 -3.71
CA ALA A 168 -16.97 1.85 -4.42
C ALA A 168 -16.15 0.56 -4.61
N LYS A 169 -15.97 -0.22 -3.54
CA LYS A 169 -15.30 -1.53 -3.59
C LYS A 169 -16.03 -2.49 -4.52
N ALA A 170 -17.35 -2.61 -4.42
CA ALA A 170 -18.12 -3.50 -5.29
C ALA A 170 -18.01 -3.12 -6.77
N ALA A 171 -17.94 -1.81 -7.09
CA ALA A 171 -17.72 -1.34 -8.45
C ALA A 171 -16.33 -1.76 -8.98
N LEU A 172 -15.29 -1.64 -8.15
CA LEU A 172 -13.94 -2.08 -8.49
C LEU A 172 -13.86 -3.61 -8.67
N ASP A 173 -14.48 -4.39 -7.78
CA ASP A 173 -14.52 -5.86 -7.87
C ASP A 173 -15.21 -6.34 -9.15
N LYS A 174 -16.36 -5.75 -9.49
CA LYS A 174 -17.06 -6.04 -10.76
C LYS A 174 -16.17 -5.74 -11.95
N ARG A 175 -15.45 -4.63 -11.93
CA ARG A 175 -14.55 -4.23 -13.01
C ARG A 175 -13.33 -5.14 -13.12
N LEU A 176 -12.77 -5.57 -11.98
CA LEU A 176 -11.66 -6.52 -11.92
C LEU A 176 -12.00 -7.87 -12.55
N TYR A 177 -13.24 -8.33 -12.36
CA TYR A 177 -13.73 -9.57 -12.97
C TYR A 177 -13.65 -9.55 -14.50
N PHE A 178 -13.98 -8.42 -15.13
CA PHE A 178 -13.93 -8.27 -16.60
C PHE A 178 -12.58 -7.80 -17.14
N ALA A 179 -11.67 -7.32 -16.28
CA ALA A 179 -10.37 -6.80 -16.69
C ALA A 179 -9.46 -7.92 -17.20
N LYS A 180 -9.08 -7.85 -18.49
CA LYS A 180 -8.22 -8.82 -19.16
C LYS A 180 -6.74 -8.40 -19.20
N LEU A 181 -6.45 -7.11 -19.10
CA LEU A 181 -5.07 -6.63 -19.18
C LEU A 181 -4.37 -6.70 -17.82
N PRO A 182 -3.16 -7.29 -17.72
CA PRO A 182 -2.42 -7.37 -16.46
C PRO A 182 -2.18 -6.00 -15.79
N ILE A 183 -1.90 -4.94 -16.56
CA ILE A 183 -1.70 -3.60 -16.00
C ILE A 183 -2.97 -3.02 -15.36
N GLU A 184 -4.13 -3.25 -15.99
CA GLU A 184 -5.42 -2.78 -15.49
C GLU A 184 -5.80 -3.56 -14.24
N ARG A 185 -5.55 -4.87 -14.23
CA ARG A 185 -5.77 -5.73 -13.08
C ARG A 185 -4.90 -5.30 -11.90
N SER A 186 -3.62 -4.99 -12.14
CA SER A 186 -2.72 -4.46 -11.10
C SER A 186 -3.23 -3.14 -10.52
N TYR A 187 -3.63 -2.19 -11.37
CA TYR A 187 -4.26 -0.94 -10.92
C TYR A 187 -5.51 -1.18 -10.07
N LEU A 188 -6.43 -2.02 -10.52
CA LEU A 188 -7.69 -2.29 -9.81
C LEU A 188 -7.44 -2.96 -8.45
N LEU A 189 -6.52 -3.93 -8.39
CA LEU A 189 -6.12 -4.57 -7.13
C LEU A 189 -5.46 -3.58 -6.17
N TYR A 190 -4.63 -2.66 -6.68
CA TYR A 190 -4.03 -1.59 -5.90
C TYR A 190 -5.09 -0.65 -5.31
N GLU A 191 -6.07 -0.19 -6.10
CA GLU A 191 -7.14 0.69 -5.61
C GLU A 191 -8.04 -0.02 -4.59
N ILE A 192 -8.35 -1.31 -4.79
CA ILE A 192 -9.10 -2.10 -3.80
C ILE A 192 -8.30 -2.20 -2.49
N ALA A 193 -6.98 -2.42 -2.57
CA ALA A 193 -6.13 -2.49 -1.39
C ALA A 193 -6.02 -1.13 -0.67
N ASP A 194 -5.93 -0.02 -1.40
CA ASP A 194 -5.92 1.34 -0.83
C ASP A 194 -7.26 1.66 -0.14
N CYS A 195 -8.38 1.23 -0.73
CA CYS A 195 -9.69 1.28 -0.09
C CYS A 195 -9.72 0.47 1.21
N LEU A 196 -9.23 -0.79 1.20
CA LEU A 196 -9.16 -1.64 2.39
C LEU A 196 -8.26 -1.06 3.48
N LEU A 197 -7.17 -0.39 3.11
CA LEU A 197 -6.28 0.30 4.03
C LEU A 197 -7.00 1.42 4.76
N SER A 198 -7.80 2.23 4.05
CA SER A 198 -8.58 3.32 4.65
C SER A 198 -9.60 2.86 5.70
N GLN A 199 -10.08 1.61 5.58
CA GLN A 199 -10.99 0.98 6.53
C GLN A 199 -10.31 0.12 7.60
N ASN A 200 -8.98 0.14 7.67
CA ASN A 200 -8.20 -0.69 8.59
C ASN A 200 -8.41 -2.22 8.41
N HIS A 201 -8.81 -2.68 7.23
CA HIS A 201 -8.86 -4.10 6.87
C HIS A 201 -7.47 -4.61 6.43
N LEU A 202 -6.50 -4.56 7.35
CA LEU A 202 -5.07 -4.68 7.04
C LEU A 202 -4.63 -6.04 6.47
N VAL A 203 -5.23 -7.14 6.94
CA VAL A 203 -4.89 -8.50 6.44
C VAL A 203 -5.32 -8.66 4.98
N HIS A 204 -6.54 -8.22 4.64
CA HIS A 204 -7.03 -8.25 3.27
C HIS A 204 -6.23 -7.29 2.38
N CYS A 205 -5.90 -6.09 2.88
CA CYS A 205 -5.02 -5.15 2.19
C CYS A 205 -3.70 -5.81 1.77
N LEU A 206 -3.04 -6.57 2.65
CA LEU A 206 -1.79 -7.27 2.34
C LEU A 206 -1.96 -8.34 1.25
N LEU A 207 -3.08 -9.08 1.27
CA LEU A 207 -3.40 -10.09 0.26
C LEU A 207 -3.57 -9.44 -1.13
N PHE A 208 -4.42 -8.42 -1.22
CA PHE A 208 -4.67 -7.71 -2.48
C PHE A 208 -3.42 -6.98 -3.00
N ALA A 209 -2.62 -6.40 -2.09
CA ALA A 209 -1.35 -5.79 -2.47
C ALA A 209 -0.37 -6.82 -3.04
N LYS A 210 -0.29 -8.03 -2.48
CA LYS A 210 0.54 -9.12 -3.04
C LYS A 210 0.05 -9.54 -4.42
N SER A 211 -1.26 -9.76 -4.60
CA SER A 211 -1.83 -10.07 -5.91
C SER A 211 -1.59 -8.96 -6.94
N SER A 212 -1.60 -7.69 -6.52
CA SER A 212 -1.25 -6.55 -7.37
C SER A 212 0.21 -6.60 -7.84
N ILE A 213 1.14 -7.02 -6.98
CA ILE A 213 2.55 -7.22 -7.35
C ILE A 213 2.66 -8.32 -8.41
N ASP A 214 1.98 -9.45 -8.22
CA ASP A 214 2.04 -10.59 -9.16
C ASP A 214 1.47 -10.23 -10.54
N GLU A 215 0.40 -9.43 -10.60
CA GLU A 215 -0.13 -8.88 -11.87
C GLU A 215 0.83 -7.85 -12.48
N ALA A 216 1.47 -7.00 -11.68
CA ALA A 216 2.44 -6.01 -12.16
C ALA A 216 3.72 -6.65 -12.70
N VAL A 217 4.15 -7.78 -12.14
CA VAL A 217 5.24 -8.61 -12.68
C VAL A 217 4.84 -9.18 -14.03
N ARG A 218 3.62 -9.71 -14.18
CA ARG A 218 3.09 -10.16 -15.47
C ARG A 218 2.97 -9.05 -16.50
N ALA A 219 2.64 -7.83 -16.07
CA ALA A 219 2.59 -6.64 -16.91
C ALA A 219 3.98 -6.06 -17.24
N ASN A 220 5.05 -6.59 -16.63
CA ASN A 220 6.41 -6.05 -16.70
C ASN A 220 6.52 -4.57 -16.25
N SER A 221 5.60 -4.11 -15.39
CA SER A 221 5.58 -2.73 -14.89
C SER A 221 6.21 -2.63 -13.50
N LYS A 222 7.41 -2.06 -13.44
CA LYS A 222 8.17 -1.87 -12.19
C LYS A 222 7.55 -0.79 -11.29
N ILE A 223 6.88 0.21 -11.87
CA ILE A 223 6.25 1.31 -11.13
C ILE A 223 5.08 0.76 -10.30
N TRP A 224 4.23 -0.08 -10.89
CA TRP A 224 3.11 -0.71 -10.18
C TRP A 224 3.58 -1.73 -9.13
N GLN A 225 4.65 -2.48 -9.41
CA GLN A 225 5.30 -3.33 -8.39
C GLN A 225 5.77 -2.51 -7.19
N PHE A 226 6.41 -1.36 -7.46
CA PHE A 226 6.88 -0.45 -6.42
C PHE A 226 5.72 0.10 -5.58
N LEU A 227 4.67 0.63 -6.22
CA LEU A 227 3.50 1.19 -5.53
C LEU A 227 2.79 0.16 -4.64
N ALA A 228 2.57 -1.06 -5.14
CA ALA A 228 1.94 -2.12 -4.35
C ALA A 228 2.83 -2.58 -3.19
N THR A 229 4.16 -2.59 -3.37
CA THR A 229 5.12 -2.86 -2.29
C THR A 229 5.08 -1.77 -1.21
N MET A 230 5.00 -0.50 -1.61
CA MET A 230 4.82 0.62 -0.67
C MET A 230 3.49 0.53 0.08
N LEU A 231 2.43 0.02 -0.55
CA LEU A 231 1.16 -0.23 0.11
C LEU A 231 1.27 -1.33 1.18
N GLN A 232 2.07 -2.37 0.94
CA GLN A 232 2.39 -3.35 1.99
C GLN A 232 3.17 -2.71 3.14
N ALA A 233 4.12 -1.81 2.85
CA ALA A 233 4.87 -1.09 3.87
C ALA A 233 3.94 -0.24 4.76
N LYS A 234 2.97 0.44 4.15
CA LYS A 234 1.89 1.17 4.86
C LYS A 234 1.13 0.27 5.82
N ALA A 235 0.63 -0.88 5.35
CA ALA A 235 -0.12 -1.81 6.19
C ALA A 235 0.74 -2.41 7.33
N HIS A 236 2.02 -2.71 7.08
CA HIS A 236 2.94 -3.21 8.10
C HIS A 236 3.34 -2.17 9.15
N ALA A 237 3.44 -0.89 8.76
CA ALA A 237 3.65 0.22 9.68
C ALA A 237 2.50 0.33 10.69
N ILE A 238 1.26 0.27 10.20
CA ILE A 238 0.05 0.30 11.05
C ILE A 238 -0.01 -0.91 11.99
N LEU A 239 0.42 -2.09 11.54
CA LEU A 239 0.47 -3.31 12.37
C LEU A 239 1.68 -3.36 13.33
N CYS A 240 2.59 -2.39 13.30
CA CYS A 240 3.83 -2.36 14.07
C CYS A 240 4.70 -3.64 13.90
N LYS A 241 4.65 -4.26 12.71
CA LYS A 241 5.42 -5.48 12.38
C LYS A 241 6.76 -5.12 11.73
N TYR A 242 7.66 -4.54 12.51
CA TYR A 242 8.92 -3.95 12.05
C TYR A 242 9.84 -4.92 11.29
N GLU A 243 9.87 -6.20 11.64
CA GLU A 243 10.70 -7.21 10.95
C GLU A 243 10.23 -7.44 9.51
N ARG A 244 8.92 -7.70 9.33
CA ARG A 244 8.32 -7.83 7.99
C ARG A 244 8.41 -6.53 7.20
N GLN A 245 8.28 -5.40 7.88
CA GLN A 245 8.45 -4.09 7.25
C GLN A 245 9.88 -3.89 6.71
N ALA A 246 10.91 -4.39 7.40
CA ALA A 246 12.29 -4.31 6.91
C ALA A 246 12.47 -5.05 5.59
N GLU A 247 11.91 -6.26 5.46
CA GLU A 247 11.94 -7.05 4.23
C GLU A 247 11.25 -6.31 3.07
N VAL A 248 10.05 -5.77 3.31
CA VAL A 248 9.28 -5.04 2.32
C VAL A 248 10.01 -3.76 1.90
N LEU A 249 10.59 -2.99 2.83
CA LEU A 249 11.37 -1.80 2.52
C LEU A 249 12.65 -2.12 1.75
N ASN A 250 13.33 -3.24 2.04
CA ASN A 250 14.48 -3.69 1.27
C ASN A 250 14.10 -4.03 -0.18
N ASN A 251 12.94 -4.66 -0.39
CA ASN A 251 12.42 -4.94 -1.73
C ASN A 251 12.02 -3.65 -2.46
N ALA A 252 11.36 -2.72 -1.77
CA ALA A 252 11.03 -1.40 -2.31
C ALA A 252 12.29 -0.63 -2.75
N TYR A 253 13.36 -0.68 -1.95
CA TYR A 253 14.64 -0.04 -2.28
C TYR A 253 15.28 -0.62 -3.56
N LYS A 254 15.25 -1.95 -3.72
CA LYS A 254 15.72 -2.60 -4.96
C LYS A 254 14.93 -2.12 -6.17
N LEU A 255 13.60 -2.06 -6.07
CA LEU A 255 12.73 -1.56 -7.13
C LEU A 255 12.98 -0.07 -7.45
N ALA A 256 13.21 0.77 -6.44
CA ALA A 256 13.56 2.18 -6.63
C ALA A 256 14.90 2.35 -7.36
N LYS A 257 15.89 1.50 -7.04
CA LYS A 257 17.18 1.45 -7.75
C LYS A 257 17.01 1.02 -9.21
N GLU A 258 16.16 0.02 -9.48
CA GLU A 258 15.81 -0.39 -10.85
C GLU A 258 15.10 0.73 -11.64
N LEU A 259 14.23 1.49 -10.98
CA LEU A 259 13.54 2.67 -11.55
C LEU A 259 14.47 3.87 -11.78
N LYS A 260 15.71 3.83 -11.27
CA LYS A 260 16.73 4.89 -11.37
C LYS A 260 16.28 6.25 -10.81
N SER A 261 15.41 6.25 -9.81
CA SER A 261 14.91 7.46 -9.15
C SER A 261 15.64 7.72 -7.83
N PRO A 262 16.53 8.73 -7.74
CA PRO A 262 17.28 9.00 -6.51
C PRO A 262 16.39 9.57 -5.38
N SER A 263 15.33 10.29 -5.71
CA SER A 263 14.37 10.82 -4.72
C SER A 263 13.62 9.69 -4.01
N LEU A 264 13.21 8.66 -4.72
CA LEU A 264 12.60 7.48 -4.08
C LEU A 264 13.60 6.72 -3.23
N CYS A 265 14.83 6.53 -3.71
CA CYS A 265 15.86 5.82 -2.95
C CYS A 265 16.14 6.51 -1.60
N THR A 266 16.29 7.84 -1.60
CA THR A 266 16.52 8.62 -0.38
C THR A 266 15.34 8.56 0.58
N PHE A 267 14.10 8.69 0.07
CA PHE A 267 12.89 8.52 0.88
C PHE A 267 12.80 7.13 1.54
N ILE A 268 13.07 6.06 0.79
CA ILE A 268 13.02 4.69 1.33
C ILE A 268 14.13 4.46 2.35
N GLU A 269 15.32 5.04 2.13
CA GLU A 269 16.41 4.91 3.10
C GLU A 269 16.04 5.57 4.43
N LEU A 270 15.36 6.73 4.41
CA LEU A 270 14.79 7.34 5.60
C LEU A 270 13.81 6.41 6.32
N CYS A 271 12.90 5.76 5.58
CA CYS A 271 12.01 4.73 6.15
C CYS A 271 12.77 3.55 6.76
N ARG A 272 13.88 3.11 6.13
CA ARG A 272 14.71 2.00 6.64
C ARG A 272 15.44 2.38 7.93
N MET A 273 16.00 3.59 7.99
CA MET A 273 16.64 4.12 9.20
C MET A 273 15.63 4.16 10.37
N LEU A 274 14.47 4.77 10.14
CA LEU A 274 13.42 4.87 11.16
C LEU A 274 12.94 3.49 11.65
N ASN A 275 12.81 2.52 10.74
CA ASN A 275 12.43 1.15 11.12
C ASN A 275 13.50 0.46 11.99
N ARG A 276 14.79 0.69 11.72
CA ARG A 276 15.89 0.18 12.57
C ARG A 276 15.85 0.77 13.97
N ASP A 277 15.53 2.06 14.08
CA ASP A 277 15.39 2.73 15.37
C ASP A 277 14.24 2.15 16.19
N TYR A 278 13.06 1.93 15.58
CA TYR A 278 11.94 1.26 16.25
C TYR A 278 12.26 -0.15 16.72
N MET A 279 12.97 -0.94 15.90
CA MET A 279 13.43 -2.26 16.31
C MET A 279 14.35 -2.19 17.53
N THR A 280 15.24 -1.19 17.57
CA THR A 280 16.17 -0.99 18.69
C THR A 280 15.44 -0.54 19.95
N LEU A 281 14.55 0.45 19.86
CA LEU A 281 13.72 0.92 20.96
C LEU A 281 12.85 -0.19 21.54
N ARG A 282 12.26 -1.04 20.69
CA ARG A 282 11.48 -2.20 21.13
C ARG A 282 12.34 -3.19 21.93
N LYS A 283 13.55 -3.50 21.47
CA LYS A 283 14.48 -4.39 22.19
C LYS A 283 14.87 -3.82 23.55
N VAL A 284 15.17 -2.51 23.61
CA VAL A 284 15.51 -1.81 24.86
C VAL A 284 14.32 -1.83 25.83
N SER A 285 13.11 -1.53 25.36
CA SER A 285 11.89 -1.53 26.18
C SER A 285 11.59 -2.91 26.79
N ILE A 286 11.76 -3.98 26.02
CA ILE A 286 11.60 -5.35 26.52
C ILE A 286 12.65 -5.65 27.60
N LEU A 287 13.91 -5.28 27.38
CA LEU A 287 14.99 -5.50 28.36
C LEU A 287 14.72 -4.76 29.68
N VAL A 288 14.27 -3.50 29.61
CA VAL A 288 13.91 -2.70 30.79
C VAL A 288 12.73 -3.30 31.54
N SER A 289 11.71 -3.78 30.82
CA SER A 289 10.54 -4.44 31.41
C SER A 289 10.92 -5.72 32.15
N THR A 290 11.77 -6.56 31.54
CA THR A 290 12.26 -7.81 32.15
C THR A 290 13.15 -7.54 33.36
N LYS A 291 14.00 -6.49 33.33
CA LYS A 291 14.79 -6.07 34.50
C LYS A 291 13.89 -5.61 35.65
N ARG A 292 12.85 -4.81 35.38
CA ARG A 292 11.87 -4.39 36.39
C ARG A 292 11.11 -5.57 37.01
N LEU A 293 10.74 -6.57 36.20
CA LEU A 293 10.11 -7.80 36.69
C LEU A 293 11.08 -8.62 37.57
N ARG A 294 12.34 -8.77 37.18
CA ARG A 294 13.36 -9.44 38.01
C ARG A 294 13.61 -8.72 39.34
N CYS A 295 13.66 -7.38 39.34
CA CYS A 295 13.77 -6.61 40.59
C CYS A 295 12.55 -6.78 41.50
N ARG A 296 11.33 -6.88 40.96
CA ARG A 296 10.12 -7.17 41.76
C ARG A 296 10.14 -8.57 42.36
N ILE A 297 10.68 -9.57 41.66
CA ILE A 297 10.82 -10.94 42.18
C ILE A 297 11.87 -10.99 43.29
N SER A 298 13.00 -10.29 43.11
CA SER A 298 14.07 -10.21 44.12
C SER A 298 13.65 -9.55 45.43
N ASN A 299 12.70 -8.62 45.40
CA ASN A 299 12.19 -7.95 46.62
C ASN A 299 11.15 -8.79 47.40
N ARG A 300 10.65 -9.90 46.84
CA ARG A 300 9.78 -10.85 47.57
C ARG A 300 10.55 -11.94 48.29
N SER A 301 11.80 -12.20 47.89
CA SER A 301 12.66 -13.22 48.51
C SER A 301 13.38 -12.74 49.78
N SER A 302 13.16 -11.51 50.23
CA SER A 302 13.83 -10.92 51.41
C SER A 302 13.03 -11.03 52.72
N CYS A 303 11.81 -11.58 52.70
CA CYS A 303 10.95 -11.74 53.87
C CYS A 303 10.79 -13.22 54.26
N MET A 304 11.91 -13.87 54.59
CA MET A 304 11.93 -15.08 55.41
C MET A 304 13.11 -14.93 56.40
N LEU A 305 12.83 -14.31 57.55
CA LEU A 305 13.73 -14.34 58.70
C LEU A 305 13.77 -15.77 59.27
N PRO A 306 14.93 -16.33 59.61
CA PRO A 306 15.00 -17.56 60.37
C PRO A 306 14.65 -17.26 61.83
N ASN A 307 13.55 -17.82 62.33
CA ASN A 307 13.25 -17.81 63.76
C ASN A 307 14.32 -18.66 64.48
N GLN A 308 15.24 -17.98 65.15
CA GLN A 308 15.93 -18.53 66.31
C GLN A 308 14.96 -18.50 67.49
N ILE A 309 14.64 -19.65 68.07
CA ILE A 309 14.15 -19.74 69.45
C ILE A 309 14.95 -20.85 70.14
N SER A 310 15.72 -20.42 71.13
CA SER A 310 16.49 -21.18 72.09
C SER A 310 15.61 -21.92 73.09
N ALA A 311 16.23 -22.89 73.76
CA ALA A 311 15.71 -23.74 74.83
C ALA A 311 14.98 -22.99 75.95
N ASP A 312 14.00 -23.66 76.57
CA ASP A 312 13.83 -23.66 78.02
C ASP A 312 13.15 -24.95 78.50
N ALA A 313 13.60 -25.39 79.67
CA ALA A 313 13.14 -26.54 80.43
C ALA A 313 11.72 -26.32 80.99
N ASP A 314 10.93 -27.38 81.15
CA ASP A 314 10.57 -27.81 82.52
C ASP A 314 9.86 -29.17 82.61
N SER A 315 10.21 -29.82 83.72
CA SER A 315 9.61 -30.90 84.50
C SER A 315 8.18 -31.40 84.22
N HIS A 316 8.01 -32.74 84.20
CA HIS A 316 6.88 -33.43 84.84
C HIS A 316 7.25 -34.85 85.30
N LYS A 317 7.38 -35.01 86.62
CA LYS A 317 7.19 -36.27 87.35
C LYS A 317 5.69 -36.58 87.34
N ILE A 318 5.29 -37.83 87.04
CA ILE A 318 4.12 -38.46 87.67
C ILE A 318 4.48 -39.92 87.95
N LEU A 319 4.37 -40.28 89.23
CA LEU A 319 4.48 -41.60 89.82
C LEU A 319 3.05 -41.98 90.23
N ALA A 320 2.57 -43.10 89.72
CA ALA A 320 1.60 -44.01 90.36
C ALA A 320 1.67 -45.34 89.59
#